data_AF-A0A2G9MS31-F1
#
_entry.id   AF-A0A2G9MS31-F1
#
_cell.length_a   1.000
_cell.length_b   1.000
_cell.length_c   1.000
_cell.angle_alpha   90.00
_cell.angle_beta   90.00
_cell.angle_gamma   90.00
#
_symmetry.space_group_name_H-M   'P 1'
#
loop_
_entity.id
_entity.type
_entity.pdbx_description
1 polymer ?
#
loop_
_entity_poly.entity_id
_entity_poly.type
_entity_poly.pdbx_seq_one_letter_code
_entity_poly.pdbx_strand_id
1 'polypeptide(L)' 'MAKDKLSFYDVKSKKKFETTEYRVVAKGGRNFAVAKSTSGPHECWRVLGKEQAEKLKKQK' A
#
# COMPACT_ATOMS: atom_id res chain seq x y z
N MET A 1 14.27 -10.90 -4.51
CA MET A 1 13.67 -10.28 -3.31
C MET A 1 12.24 -9.92 -3.65
N ALA A 2 11.32 -10.87 -3.51
CA ALA A 2 9.93 -10.69 -3.90
C ALA A 2 9.24 -9.80 -2.86
N LYS A 3 9.05 -8.52 -3.16
CA LYS A 3 8.08 -7.70 -2.43
C LYS A 3 6.70 -8.28 -2.72
N ASP A 4 5.99 -8.74 -1.70
CA ASP A 4 4.60 -9.18 -1.84
C ASP A 4 3.77 -8.08 -2.51
N LYS A 5 3.06 -8.46 -3.57
CA LYS A 5 2.15 -7.57 -4.30
C LYS A 5 1.08 -7.11 -3.31
N LEU A 6 1.01 -5.81 -3.08
CA LEU A 6 -0.12 -5.24 -2.35
C LEU A 6 -1.18 -4.84 -3.35
N SER A 7 -2.41 -5.28 -3.10
CA SER A 7 -3.56 -4.70 -3.76
C SER A 7 -3.83 -3.31 -3.16
N PHE A 8 -3.95 -2.30 -4.00
CA PHE A 8 -4.36 -0.94 -3.67
C PHE A 8 -5.73 -0.67 -4.30
N TYR A 9 -6.47 0.26 -3.69
CA TYR A 9 -7.72 0.76 -4.25
C TYR A 9 -7.55 2.22 -4.61
N ASP A 10 -7.62 2.52 -5.90
CA ASP A 10 -7.64 3.88 -6.39
C ASP A 10 -9.08 4.42 -6.23
N VAL A 11 -9.29 5.32 -5.28
CA VAL A 11 -10.60 5.91 -5.00
C VAL A 11 -11.05 6.85 -6.14
N LYS A 12 -10.10 7.45 -6.86
CA LYS A 12 -10.37 8.35 -8.00
C LYS A 12 -10.80 7.54 -9.21
N SER A 13 -10.06 6.47 -9.51
CA SER A 13 -10.33 5.59 -10.65
C SER A 13 -11.37 4.50 -10.33
N LYS A 14 -11.75 4.35 -9.05
CA LYS A 14 -12.60 3.28 -8.49
C LYS A 14 -12.13 1.87 -8.87
N LYS A 15 -10.84 1.71 -9.13
CA LYS A 15 -10.22 0.46 -9.60
C LYS A 15 -9.27 -0.09 -8.55
N LYS A 16 -9.25 -1.43 -8.44
CA LYS A 16 -8.25 -2.16 -7.68
C LYS A 16 -7.06 -2.42 -8.60
N PHE A 17 -5.85 -2.23 -8.10
CA PHE A 17 -4.62 -2.59 -8.81
C PHE A 17 -3.63 -3.20 -7.83
N GLU A 18 -2.72 -4.02 -8.31
CA GLU A 18 -1.74 -4.69 -7.48
C GLU A 18 -0.35 -4.20 -7.85
N THR A 19 0.46 -3.82 -6.87
CA THR A 19 1.84 -3.41 -7.12
C THR A 19 2.78 -3.91 -6.05
N THR A 20 3.99 -4.23 -6.48
CA THR A 20 5.14 -4.49 -5.60
C THR A 20 5.88 -3.20 -5.25
N GLU A 21 5.64 -2.12 -5.99
CA GLU A 21 6.28 -0.82 -5.81
C GLU A 21 5.43 0.08 -4.91
N TYR A 22 5.56 -0.15 -3.60
CA TYR A 22 4.98 0.71 -2.58
C TYR A 22 5.98 1.02 -1.47
N ARG A 23 5.71 2.12 -0.78
CA ARG A 23 6.47 2.60 0.39
C ARG A 23 5.56 2.57 1.60
N VAL A 24 6.04 2.03 2.71
CA VAL A 24 5.30 2.06 3.98
C VAL A 24 5.74 3.28 4.78
N VAL A 25 4.82 4.20 5.02
CA VAL A 25 5.00 5.41 5.81
C VAL A 25 4.28 5.23 7.14
N ALA A 26 4.99 5.37 8.26
CA ALA A 26 4.36 5.44 9.57
C ALA A 26 4.05 6.90 9.89
N LYS A 27 2.77 7.24 10.11
CA LYS A 27 2.35 8.60 10.46
C LYS A 27 1.28 8.53 11.55
N GLY A 28 1.46 9.29 12.65
CA GLY A 28 0.48 9.35 13.74
C GLY A 28 0.13 7.98 14.36
N GLY A 29 1.11 7.08 14.52
CA GLY A 29 0.89 5.75 15.11
C GLY A 29 0.18 4.73 14.22
N ARG A 30 -0.04 5.06 12.94
CA ARG A 30 -0.58 4.15 11.91
C ARG A 30 0.39 3.99 10.76
N ASN A 31 0.31 2.84 10.09
CA ASN A 31 1.10 2.52 8.91
C ASN A 31 0.25 2.80 7.66
N PHE A 32 0.86 3.43 6.67
CA PHE A 32 0.25 3.73 5.38
C PHE A 32 1.12 3.14 4.30
N ALA A 33 0.57 2.30 3.45
CA ALA A 33 1.21 1.91 2.21
C ALA A 33 0.88 2.96 1.15
N VAL A 34 1.91 3.58 0.58
CA VAL A 34 1.81 4.58 -0.49
C VAL A 34 2.39 3.97 -1.76
N ALA A 35 1.55 3.86 -2.78
CA ALA A 35 1.91 3.36 -4.11
C ALA A 35 1.62 4.42 -5.17
N LYS A 36 2.36 4.42 -6.28
CA LYS A 36 1.98 5.22 -7.45
C LYS A 36 0.84 4.51 -8.19
N SER A 37 -0.21 5.25 -8.55
CA SER A 37 -1.29 4.71 -9.38
C SER A 37 -0.77 4.41 -10.79
N THR A 38 -1.24 3.31 -11.38
CA THR A 38 -0.98 2.98 -12.79
C THR A 38 -1.87 3.76 -13.75
N SER A 39 -2.93 4.41 -13.26
CA SER A 39 -3.91 5.15 -14.07
C SER A 39 -3.72 6.66 -14.06
N GLY A 40 -2.78 7.21 -13.26
CA GLY A 40 -2.56 8.65 -13.22
C GLY A 40 -1.38 9.09 -12.34
N PRO A 41 -1.07 10.40 -12.28
CA PRO A 41 0.05 10.96 -11.52
C PRO A 41 -0.17 10.97 -10.00
N HIS A 42 -1.21 10.30 -9.51
CA HIS A 42 -1.62 10.35 -8.12
C HIS A 42 -1.00 9.22 -7.29
N GLU A 43 -0.72 9.53 -6.03
CA GLU A 43 -0.27 8.56 -5.05
C GLU A 43 -1.48 7.95 -4.34
N CYS A 44 -1.58 6.63 -4.35
CA CYS A 44 -2.62 5.87 -3.66
C CYS A 44 -2.16 5.55 -2.24
N TRP A 45 -2.89 6.06 -1.25
CA TRP A 45 -2.63 5.84 0.16
C TRP A 45 -3.58 4.79 0.70
N ARG A 46 -3.03 3.66 1.12
CA ARG A 46 -3.77 2.58 1.78
C ARG A 46 -3.39 2.55 3.25
N VAL A 47 -4.38 2.64 4.13
CA VAL A 47 -4.17 2.43 5.57
C VAL A 47 -3.88 0.94 5.80
N LEU A 48 -2.75 0.67 6.45
CA LEU A 48 -2.44 -0.64 7.01
C LEU A 48 -2.83 -0.62 8.49
N GLY A 49 -3.83 -1.43 8.85
CA GLY A 49 -4.12 -1.69 10.27
C GLY A 49 -2.91 -2.32 10.96
N LYS A 50 -2.82 -2.21 12.29
CA LYS A 50 -1.69 -2.76 13.09
C LYS A 50 -1.41 -4.22 12.74
N GLU A 51 -2.45 -5.06 12.72
CA GLU A 51 -2.34 -6.48 12.37
C GLU A 51 -1.83 -6.72 10.95
N GLN A 52 -2.23 -5.85 10.01
CA GLN A 52 -1.87 -5.98 8.60
C GLN A 52 -0.43 -5.52 8.34
N ALA A 53 0.01 -4.46 9.02
CA ALA A 53 1.39 -4.01 9.03
C ALA A 53 2.32 -5.01 9.71
N GLU A 54 1.88 -5.63 10.81
CA GLU A 54 2.65 -6.67 11.51
C GLU A 54 2.74 -7.96 10.70
N LYS A 55 1.65 -8.40 10.03
CA LYS A 55 1.71 -9.53 9.09
C LYS A 55 2.67 -9.26 7.94
N LEU A 56 2.63 -8.07 7.35
CA LEU A 56 3.58 -7.69 6.30
C LEU A 56 5.03 -7.63 6.79
N LYS A 57 5.25 -7.21 8.04
CA LYS A 57 6.59 -7.21 8.65
C LYS A 57 7.08 -8.60 9.03
N LYS A 58 6.18 -9.54 9.38
CA LYS A 58 6.50 -10.92 9.78
C LYS A 58 6.73 -11.87 8.61
N GLN A 59 6.30 -11.54 7.41
CA GLN A 59 6.52 -12.36 6.20
C GLN A 59 7.92 -12.16 5.59
N LYS A 60 8.88 -11.70 6.41
CA LYS A 60 10.22 -11.30 6.01
C LYS A 60 11.21 -12.47 6.13
#